data_AF-A0A061HV14-F1
#
_entry.id   AF-A0A061HV14-F1
#
_cell.length_a   1.000
_cell.length_b   1.000
_cell.length_c   1.000
_cell.angle_alpha   90.00
_cell.angle_beta   90.00
_cell.angle_gamma   90.00
#
_symmetry.space_group_name_H-M   'P 1'
#
loop_
_entity.id
_entity.type
_entity.pdbx_description
1 polymer ?
#
loop_
_entity_poly.entity_id
_entity_poly.type
_entity_poly.pdbx_seq_one_letter_code
_entity_poly.pdbx_strand_id
1 'polypeptide(L)' 'MRIHSLENVDKALQFLKEQRVHLENVGSHDIVDGNHRLTLGLVWTIILRFQ' A
#
# COMPACT_ATOMS: atom_id res chain seq x y z
N MET A 1 -14.46 11.25 3.13
CA MET A 1 -13.89 12.09 2.06
C MET A 1 -12.64 11.41 1.52
N ARG A 2 -12.38 11.43 0.20
CA ARG A 2 -11.23 10.74 -0.44
C ARG A 2 -9.88 11.05 0.23
N ILE A 3 -9.72 12.28 0.73
CA ILE A 3 -8.52 12.71 1.45
C ILE A 3 -8.23 11.90 2.72
N HIS A 4 -9.25 11.50 3.48
CA HIS A 4 -9.06 10.64 4.66
C HIS A 4 -8.59 9.24 4.28
N SER A 5 -9.12 8.71 3.17
CA SER A 5 -8.69 7.40 2.65
C SER A 5 -7.24 7.43 2.19
N LEU A 6 -6.83 8.50 1.49
CA LEU A 6 -5.43 8.68 1.08
C LEU A 6 -4.48 8.73 2.28
N GLU A 7 -4.81 9.53 3.30
CA GLU A 7 -3.98 9.67 4.49
C GLU A 7 -3.86 8.35 5.28
N ASN A 8 -4.94 7.57 5.37
CA ASN A 8 -4.92 6.26 6.01
C ASN A 8 -4.03 5.27 5.25
N VAL A 9 -4.10 5.26 3.92
CA VAL A 9 -3.25 4.40 3.09
C VAL A 9 -1.79 4.85 3.15
N ASP A 10 -1.51 6.15 3.13
CA ASP A 10 -0.13 6.67 3.27
C ASP A 10 0.50 6.23 4.59
N LYS A 11 -0.25 6.27 5.71
CA LYS A 11 0.23 5.75 7.00
C LYS A 11 0.55 4.26 6.94
N ALA A 12 -0.27 3.46 6.26
CA ALA A 12 -0.01 2.03 6.07
C ALA A 12 1.24 1.77 5.20
N LEU A 13 1.39 2.50 4.09
CA LEU A 13 2.56 2.39 3.22
C LEU A 13 3.84 2.86 3.93
N GLN A 14 3.76 3.89 4.77
CA GLN A 14 4.88 4.35 5.59
C GLN A 14 5.31 3.28 6.58
N PHE A 15 4.37 2.65 7.30
CA PHE A 15 4.68 1.55 8.21
C PHE A 15 5.43 0.41 7.49
N LEU A 16 4.98 0.01 6.29
CA LEU A 16 5.65 -1.03 5.51
C LEU A 16 7.08 -0.62 5.09
N LYS A 17 7.30 0.65 4.74
CA LYS A 17 8.65 1.18 4.47
C LYS A 17 9.54 1.11 5.71
N GLU A 18 9.01 1.44 6.89
CA GLU A 18 9.73 1.34 8.17
C GLU A 18 10.12 -0.11 8.50
N GLN A 19 9.29 -1.09 8.10
CA GLN A 19 9.59 -2.53 8.18
C GLN A 19 10.57 -3.02 7.10
N ARG A 20 11.16 -2.11 6.33
CA ARG A 20 12.07 -2.36 5.20
C ARG A 20 11.44 -3.21 4.09
N VAL A 21 10.12 -3.07 3.89
CA VAL A 21 9.43 -3.69 2.76
C VAL A 21 9.64 -2.82 1.53
N HIS A 22 10.14 -3.41 0.45
CA HIS A 22 10.28 -2.73 -0.83
C HIS A 22 8.92 -2.64 -1.53
N LEU A 23 8.38 -1.42 -1.61
CA LEU A 23 7.15 -1.11 -2.32
C LEU A 23 7.51 -0.41 -3.64
N GLU A 24 7.59 -1.17 -4.72
CA GLU A 24 7.86 -0.62 -6.05
C GLU A 24 6.57 -0.11 -6.70
N ASN A 25 6.54 1.17 -7.08
CA ASN A 25 5.46 1.79 -7.87
C ASN A 25 4.05 1.72 -7.24
N VAL A 26 3.93 1.69 -5.90
CA VAL A 26 2.64 1.77 -5.19
C VAL A 26 2.53 3.10 -4.45
N GLY A 27 1.55 3.93 -4.82
CA GLY A 27 1.11 5.10 -4.08
C GLY A 27 -0.26 4.91 -3.42
N SER A 28 -0.62 5.79 -2.49
CA SER A 28 -1.92 5.74 -1.82
C SER A 28 -3.10 5.93 -2.77
N HIS A 29 -2.94 6.80 -3.77
CA HIS A 29 -3.95 7.01 -4.82
C HIS A 29 -4.23 5.75 -5.65
N ASP A 30 -3.22 4.93 -5.94
CA ASP A 30 -3.41 3.66 -6.66
C ASP A 30 -4.35 2.71 -5.91
N ILE A 31 -4.25 2.69 -4.58
CA ILE A 31 -5.08 1.83 -3.72
C ILE A 31 -6.47 2.43 -3.54
N VAL A 32 -6.55 3.73 -3.24
CA VAL A 32 -7.83 4.42 -2.99
C VAL A 32 -8.70 4.48 -4.26
N ASP A 33 -8.08 4.64 -5.42
CA ASP A 33 -8.80 4.70 -6.71
C ASP A 33 -9.00 3.31 -7.33
N GLY A 34 -8.52 2.24 -6.69
CA GLY A 34 -8.87 0.85 -7.02
C GLY A 34 -8.07 0.22 -8.16
N ASN A 35 -6.77 0.51 -8.28
CA ASN A 35 -5.90 -0.16 -9.24
C ASN A 35 -5.67 -1.63 -8.83
N HIS A 36 -6.48 -2.54 -9.38
CA HIS A 36 -6.47 -3.97 -9.05
C HIS A 36 -5.08 -4.62 -9.08
N ARG A 37 -4.26 -4.29 -10.09
CA ARG A 37 -2.91 -4.86 -10.23
C ARG A 37 -2.00 -4.45 -9.06
N LEU A 38 -1.99 -3.17 -8.71
CA LEU A 38 -1.16 -2.64 -7.63
C LEU A 38 -1.68 -3.04 -6.26
N THR A 39 -3.01 -3.09 -6.07
CA THR A 39 -3.63 -3.56 -4.82
C THR A 39 -3.29 -5.03 -4.57
N LEU A 40 -3.42 -5.91 -5.57
CA LEU A 40 -3.04 -7.31 -5.43
C LEU A 40 -1.55 -7.48 -5.19
N GLY A 41 -0.70 -6.70 -5.88
CA GLY A 41 0.74 -6.68 -5.66
C GLY A 41 1.11 -6.27 -4.23
N LEU A 42 0.45 -5.24 -3.68
CA LEU A 42 0.65 -4.79 -2.30
C LEU A 42 0.28 -5.88 -1.28
N VAL A 43 -0.90 -6.48 -1.42
CA VAL A 43 -1.35 -7.56 -0.52
C VAL A 43 -0.43 -8.78 -0.62
N TRP A 44 0.00 -9.15 -1.82
CA TRP A 44 0.97 -10.22 -2.03
C TRP A 44 2.30 -9.96 -1.32
N THR A 45 2.85 -8.75 -1.45
CA THR A 45 4.09 -8.37 -0.76
C THR A 45 3.94 -8.42 0.75
N ILE A 46 2.77 -8.05 1.30
CA ILE A 46 2.48 -8.17 2.73
C ILE A 46 2.48 -9.65 3.14
N ILE A 47 1.78 -10.52 2.39
CA ILE A 47 1.76 -11.96 2.67
C ILE A 47 3.18 -12.52 2.68
N LEU A 48 3.96 -12.28 1.63
CA LEU A 48 5.33 -12.79 1.49
C LEU A 48 6.27 -12.35 2.63
N ARG A 49 6.00 -11.19 3.24
CA ARG A 49 6.88 -10.63 4.27
C ARG A 49 6.54 -11.11 5.69
N PHE A 50 5.28 -11.42 5.94
CA PHE A 50 4.74 -11.65 7.29
C PHE A 50 4.16 -13.05 7.52
N GLN A 51 4.11 -13.90 6.50
CA GLN A 51 3.82 -15.33 6.60
C GLN A 51 5.02 -16.14 6.14
#